data_AF-A0AAW6U4D7-F1
#
_entry.id   AF-A0AAW6U4D7-F1
#
_cell.length_a   1.000
_cell.length_b   1.000
_cell.length_c   1.000
_cell.angle_alpha   90.00
_cell.angle_beta   90.00
_cell.angle_gamma   90.00
#
_symmetry.space_group_name_H-M   'P 1'
#
loop_
_entity.id
_entity.type
_entity.pdbx_description
1 polymer ?
#
loop_
_entity_poly.entity_id
_entity_poly.type
_entity_poly.pdbx_seq_one_letter_code
_entity_poly.pdbx_strand_id
1 'polypeptide(L)'
;MTESILKNKFREALKDQDINQHKYLLKEALEHIGDIDSELRDDLILEYLFKLFIEADLDTQELNEITLELISNLYVGIYEISDLVFKRTFSMLALVALIKRHTIKPWMSYDLQQKLIYESIESFSLEKDMRGYVEHKGWAHAGAHGADLFLAISKLESIIVSDLFQMLDIVYAKLCKEQFTFNLGEDKRMARAVSEILKHKRLNRKKITTWINTFRRIDGHGISMVISKSNARNFVTALSVYMKHDQEIVDLCHEINEVLVLG
;
A
#
# COMPACT_ATOMS: atom_id res chain seq x y z
N MET A 1 6.96 27.60 -10.49
CA MET A 1 5.57 28.10 -10.40
C MET A 1 5.28 28.36 -8.92
N THR A 2 4.46 29.35 -8.53
CA THR A 2 4.09 29.45 -7.10
C THR A 2 3.11 28.36 -6.73
N GLU A 3 3.18 27.82 -5.51
CA GLU A 3 2.28 26.75 -5.02
C GLU A 3 0.80 27.06 -5.25
N SER A 4 0.36 28.30 -4.97
CA SER A 4 -1.03 28.72 -5.20
C SER A 4 -1.47 28.62 -6.67
N ILE A 5 -0.57 28.88 -7.63
CA ILE A 5 -0.89 28.75 -9.05
C ILE A 5 -1.00 27.27 -9.40
N LEU A 6 -0.10 26.44 -8.88
CA LEU A 6 -0.11 25.00 -9.12
C LEU A 6 -1.41 24.35 -8.59
N LYS A 7 -1.81 24.68 -7.35
CA LYS A 7 -3.07 24.23 -6.76
C LYS A 7 -4.28 24.61 -7.62
N ASN A 8 -4.33 25.84 -8.13
CA ASN A 8 -5.43 26.28 -8.98
C ASN A 8 -5.52 25.49 -10.29
N LYS A 9 -4.38 25.20 -10.93
CA LYS A 9 -4.36 24.36 -12.14
C LYS A 9 -4.90 22.96 -11.90
N PHE A 10 -4.53 22.31 -10.79
CA PHE A 10 -5.09 20.99 -10.46
C PHE A 10 -6.58 21.05 -10.16
N ARG A 11 -7.06 22.09 -9.44
CA ARG A 11 -8.50 22.29 -9.21
C ARG A 11 -9.27 22.48 -10.51
N GLU A 12 -8.72 23.18 -11.49
CA GLU A 12 -9.30 23.33 -12.82
C GLU A 12 -9.37 21.99 -13.55
N ALA A 13 -8.26 21.24 -13.58
CA ALA A 13 -8.21 19.90 -14.19
C ALA A 13 -9.21 18.90 -13.58
N LEU A 14 -9.41 18.94 -12.26
CA LEU A 14 -10.36 18.08 -11.57
C LEU A 14 -11.82 18.41 -11.90
N LYS A 15 -12.14 19.68 -12.18
CA LYS A 15 -13.48 20.13 -12.58
C LYS A 15 -13.79 19.91 -14.06
N ASP A 16 -12.76 19.84 -14.90
CA ASP A 16 -12.93 19.64 -16.34
C ASP A 16 -13.44 18.23 -16.65
N GLN A 17 -14.33 18.08 -17.64
CA GLN A 17 -14.80 16.77 -18.08
C GLN A 17 -13.80 16.07 -19.00
N ASP A 18 -12.94 16.82 -19.68
CA ASP A 18 -11.93 16.27 -20.58
C ASP A 18 -10.53 16.40 -19.97
N ILE A 19 -10.11 15.38 -19.23
CA ILE A 19 -8.81 15.36 -18.56
C ILE A 19 -7.62 15.41 -19.54
N ASN A 20 -7.83 15.09 -20.83
CA ASN A 20 -6.76 15.10 -21.83
C ASN A 20 -6.17 16.49 -22.05
N GLN A 21 -7.00 17.54 -21.90
CA GLN A 21 -6.56 18.94 -22.01
C GLN A 21 -5.57 19.32 -20.89
N HIS A 22 -5.54 18.53 -19.82
CA HIS A 22 -4.71 18.76 -18.64
C HIS A 22 -3.55 17.77 -18.52
N LYS A 23 -3.24 16.96 -19.54
CA LYS A 23 -2.07 16.04 -19.56
C LYS A 23 -0.75 16.76 -19.27
N TYR A 24 -0.65 18.05 -19.62
CA TYR A 24 0.55 18.86 -19.40
C TYR A 24 0.94 19.01 -17.91
N LEU A 25 0.00 18.75 -16.98
CA LEU A 25 0.26 18.79 -15.53
C LEU A 25 0.92 17.51 -15.00
N LEU A 26 1.01 16.44 -15.79
CA LEU A 26 1.57 15.16 -15.33
C LEU A 26 2.97 15.30 -14.74
N LYS A 27 3.86 16.05 -15.41
CA LYS A 27 5.23 16.25 -14.93
C LYS A 27 5.25 16.94 -13.56
N GLU A 28 4.47 18.00 -13.41
CA GLU A 28 4.35 18.73 -12.13
C GLU A 28 3.73 17.84 -11.05
N ALA A 29 2.75 17.01 -11.40
CA ALA A 29 2.14 16.06 -10.46
C ALA A 29 3.15 15.03 -9.94
N LEU A 30 4.00 14.47 -10.81
CA LEU A 30 5.04 13.51 -10.41
C LEU A 30 6.18 14.18 -9.62
N GLU A 31 6.55 15.41 -9.98
CA GLU A 31 7.57 16.19 -9.26
C GLU A 31 7.11 16.50 -7.83
N HIS A 32 5.85 16.89 -7.66
CA HIS A 32 5.24 17.28 -6.38
C HIS A 32 4.44 16.16 -5.68
N ILE A 33 4.54 14.90 -6.12
CA ILE A 33 3.78 13.77 -5.54
C ILE A 33 4.06 13.53 -4.05
N GLY A 34 5.18 14.04 -3.54
CA GLY A 34 5.57 13.96 -2.14
C GLY A 34 5.64 15.31 -1.43
N ASP A 35 4.92 16.32 -1.91
CA ASP A 35 4.93 17.67 -1.31
C ASP A 35 4.50 17.63 0.17
N ILE A 36 5.03 18.53 1.00
CA ILE A 36 4.67 18.57 2.43
C ILE A 36 3.27 19.14 2.65
N ASP A 37 2.76 19.91 1.70
CA ASP A 37 1.41 20.44 1.73
C ASP A 37 0.39 19.33 1.38
N SER A 38 -0.40 18.91 2.37
CA SER A 38 -1.37 17.83 2.20
C SER A 38 -2.52 18.18 1.26
N GLU A 39 -2.90 19.45 1.12
CA GLU A 39 -3.95 19.83 0.17
C GLU A 39 -3.42 19.63 -1.26
N LEU A 40 -2.19 20.07 -1.54
CA LEU A 40 -1.60 19.87 -2.86
C LEU A 40 -1.39 18.39 -3.16
N ARG A 41 -0.87 17.63 -2.19
CA ARG A 41 -0.49 16.23 -2.37
C ARG A 41 -1.70 15.29 -2.39
N ASP A 42 -2.56 15.35 -1.36
CA ASP A 42 -3.62 14.38 -1.11
C ASP A 42 -4.89 14.72 -1.90
N ASP A 43 -5.35 15.97 -1.81
CA ASP A 43 -6.64 16.38 -2.36
C ASP A 43 -6.56 16.74 -3.84
N LEU A 44 -5.37 17.15 -4.33
CA LEU A 44 -5.20 17.64 -5.70
C LEU A 44 -4.39 16.70 -6.57
N ILE A 45 -3.11 16.47 -6.27
CA ILE A 45 -2.21 15.67 -7.12
C ILE A 45 -2.67 14.21 -7.17
N LEU A 46 -2.95 13.59 -6.03
CA LEU A 46 -3.36 12.20 -6.00
C LEU A 46 -4.68 11.99 -6.75
N GLU A 47 -5.69 12.84 -6.50
CA GLU A 47 -6.96 12.78 -7.22
C GLU A 47 -6.78 12.99 -8.73
N TYR A 48 -5.95 13.97 -9.12
CA TYR A 48 -5.63 14.24 -10.51
C TYR A 48 -4.98 13.02 -11.18
N LEU A 49 -3.98 12.41 -10.55
CA LEU A 49 -3.31 11.22 -11.09
C LEU A 49 -4.29 10.05 -11.25
N PHE A 50 -5.16 9.82 -10.27
CA PHE A 50 -6.20 8.79 -10.36
C PHE A 50 -7.14 9.04 -11.54
N LYS A 51 -7.63 10.28 -11.71
CA LYS A 51 -8.51 10.65 -12.82
C LYS A 51 -7.78 10.51 -14.16
N LEU A 52 -6.58 11.09 -14.27
CA LEU A 52 -5.75 11.06 -15.46
C LEU A 52 -5.46 9.63 -15.92
N PHE A 53 -4.98 8.76 -15.03
CA PHE A 53 -4.62 7.38 -15.42
C PHE A 53 -5.82 6.56 -15.87
N ILE A 54 -7.02 6.84 -15.34
CA ILE A 54 -8.23 6.10 -15.69
C ILE A 54 -8.87 6.63 -16.97
N GLU A 55 -8.92 7.95 -17.15
CA GLU A 55 -9.74 8.60 -18.17
C GLU A 55 -8.94 9.11 -19.37
N ALA A 56 -7.67 9.45 -19.20
CA ALA A 56 -6.87 10.02 -20.28
C ALA A 56 -6.42 8.99 -21.32
N ASP A 57 -6.18 9.49 -22.53
CA ASP A 57 -5.50 8.78 -23.59
C ASP A 57 -3.98 8.89 -23.38
N LEU A 58 -3.49 8.00 -22.53
CA LEU A 58 -2.07 7.71 -22.35
C LEU A 58 -1.70 6.49 -23.19
N ASP A 59 -0.65 6.62 -23.99
CA ASP A 59 -0.11 5.48 -24.73
C ASP A 59 0.74 4.56 -23.83
N THR A 60 1.09 3.38 -24.35
CA THR A 60 1.84 2.38 -23.60
C THR A 60 3.23 2.87 -23.21
N GLN A 61 3.87 3.72 -24.04
CA GLN A 61 5.19 4.27 -23.73
C GLN A 61 5.09 5.23 -22.54
N GLU A 62 4.15 6.17 -22.57
CA GLU A 62 3.88 7.10 -21.46
C GLU A 62 3.60 6.33 -20.16
N LEU A 63 2.74 5.32 -20.21
CA LEU A 63 2.40 4.50 -19.03
C LEU A 63 3.60 3.73 -18.48
N ASN A 64 4.46 3.19 -19.35
CA ASN A 64 5.69 2.52 -18.94
C ASN A 64 6.66 3.50 -18.24
N GLU A 65 6.90 4.67 -18.84
CA GLU A 65 7.80 5.69 -18.29
C GLU A 65 7.34 6.17 -16.91
N ILE A 66 6.06 6.50 -16.77
CA ILE A 66 5.46 6.90 -15.49
C ILE A 66 5.62 5.80 -14.44
N THR A 67 5.36 4.55 -14.81
CA THR A 67 5.46 3.41 -13.88
C THR A 67 6.89 3.21 -13.39
N LEU A 68 7.87 3.33 -14.29
CA LEU A 68 9.28 3.19 -13.92
C LEU A 68 9.75 4.33 -13.02
N GLU A 69 9.28 5.56 -13.23
CA GLU A 69 9.55 6.69 -12.35
C GLU A 69 8.96 6.46 -10.94
N LEU A 70 7.70 6.03 -10.87
CA LEU A 70 7.04 5.75 -9.59
C LEU A 70 7.67 4.57 -8.85
N ILE A 71 8.13 3.54 -9.56
CA ILE A 71 8.91 2.43 -8.97
C ILE A 71 10.23 2.97 -8.37
N SER A 72 10.94 3.84 -9.10
CA SER A 72 12.16 4.48 -8.58
C SER A 72 11.90 5.29 -7.31
N ASN A 73 10.77 6.00 -7.28
CA ASN A 73 10.35 6.79 -6.12
C ASN A 73 10.15 5.95 -4.85
N LEU A 74 9.89 4.64 -4.94
CA LEU A 74 9.71 3.77 -3.77
C LEU A 74 10.95 3.70 -2.87
N TYR A 75 12.13 4.08 -3.36
CA TYR A 75 13.39 4.01 -2.62
C TYR A 75 13.91 5.35 -2.09
N VAL A 76 13.24 6.46 -2.42
CA VAL A 76 13.71 7.81 -2.06
C VAL A 76 13.74 7.99 -0.55
N GLY A 77 14.92 7.99 0.08
CA GLY A 77 15.08 8.15 1.53
C GLY A 77 14.55 6.97 2.35
N ILE A 78 14.50 5.76 1.79
CA ILE A 78 13.83 4.57 2.38
C ILE A 78 14.37 4.12 3.75
N TYR A 79 15.58 4.54 4.11
CA TYR A 79 16.21 4.24 5.41
C TYR A 79 16.07 5.37 6.43
N GLU A 80 15.34 6.44 6.09
CA GLU A 80 15.20 7.63 6.91
C GLU A 80 13.75 7.82 7.37
N ILE A 81 13.59 8.32 8.59
CA ILE A 81 12.33 8.87 9.09
C ILE A 81 12.34 10.37 8.77
N SER A 82 11.73 10.75 7.66
CA SER A 82 11.76 12.12 7.13
C SER A 82 10.56 12.40 6.23
N ASP A 83 10.40 13.65 5.80
CA ASP A 83 9.29 14.03 4.89
C ASP A 83 9.39 13.37 3.50
N LEU A 84 10.54 12.76 3.17
CA LEU A 84 10.69 11.96 1.94
C LEU A 84 9.73 10.76 1.90
N VAL A 85 9.19 10.33 3.05
CA VAL A 85 8.16 9.29 3.12
C VAL A 85 6.95 9.62 2.27
N PHE A 86 6.57 10.90 2.12
CA PHE A 86 5.42 11.30 1.30
C PHE A 86 5.64 10.92 -0.17
N LYS A 87 6.85 11.14 -0.71
CA LYS A 87 7.13 10.80 -2.11
C LYS A 87 7.00 9.30 -2.38
N ARG A 88 7.56 8.46 -1.50
CA ARG A 88 7.48 6.99 -1.62
C ARG A 88 6.04 6.51 -1.52
N THR A 89 5.34 6.92 -0.47
CA THR A 89 4.00 6.40 -0.12
C THR A 89 2.90 6.88 -1.05
N PHE A 90 2.99 8.09 -1.62
CA PHE A 90 2.06 8.53 -2.65
C PHE A 90 2.38 7.93 -4.02
N SER A 91 3.65 7.61 -4.27
CA SER A 91 4.02 6.81 -5.44
C SER A 91 3.42 5.40 -5.37
N MET A 92 3.32 4.79 -4.17
CA MET A 92 2.57 3.53 -3.99
C MET A 92 1.10 3.65 -4.41
N LEU A 93 0.41 4.73 -4.03
CA LEU A 93 -0.99 4.94 -4.42
C LEU A 93 -1.14 5.23 -5.93
N ALA A 94 -0.23 5.98 -6.53
CA ALA A 94 -0.21 6.19 -7.98
C ALA A 94 0.01 4.87 -8.74
N LEU A 95 0.86 3.97 -8.24
CA LEU A 95 1.02 2.61 -8.78
C LEU A 95 -0.27 1.79 -8.65
N VAL A 96 -1.00 1.90 -7.54
CA VAL A 96 -2.32 1.27 -7.39
C VAL A 96 -3.29 1.76 -8.47
N ALA A 97 -3.31 3.06 -8.78
CA ALA A 97 -4.13 3.60 -9.86
C ALA A 97 -3.74 3.06 -11.25
N LEU A 98 -2.45 2.89 -11.52
CA LEU A 98 -1.95 2.30 -12.77
C LEU A 98 -2.31 0.82 -12.90
N ILE A 99 -2.24 0.04 -11.82
CA ILE A 99 -2.69 -1.36 -11.80
C ILE A 99 -4.21 -1.43 -12.03
N LYS A 100 -4.99 -0.50 -11.45
CA LYS A 100 -6.41 -0.38 -11.71
C LYS A 100 -6.68 -0.05 -13.19
N ARG A 101 -5.93 0.88 -13.78
CA ARG A 101 -5.99 1.16 -15.22
C ARG A 101 -5.70 -0.09 -16.04
N HIS A 102 -4.67 -0.85 -15.69
CA HIS A 102 -4.34 -2.11 -16.37
C HIS A 102 -5.49 -3.13 -16.30
N THR A 103 -6.18 -3.22 -15.17
CA THR A 103 -7.35 -4.09 -14.98
C THR A 103 -8.51 -3.70 -15.92
N ILE A 104 -8.70 -2.41 -16.19
CA ILE A 104 -9.77 -1.90 -17.07
C ILE A 104 -9.37 -2.02 -18.55
N LYS A 105 -8.13 -1.67 -18.88
CA LYS A 105 -7.56 -1.70 -20.23
C LYS A 105 -6.13 -2.25 -20.13
N PRO A 106 -5.90 -3.53 -20.44
CA PRO A 106 -4.58 -4.13 -20.34
C PRO A 106 -3.53 -3.40 -21.20
N TRP A 107 -2.31 -3.25 -20.66
CA TRP A 107 -1.19 -2.50 -21.27
C TRP A 107 0.17 -2.89 -20.68
N MET A 108 0.25 -3.22 -19.38
CA MET A 108 1.48 -3.68 -18.73
C MET A 108 1.94 -5.02 -19.32
N SER A 109 3.19 -5.09 -19.76
CA SER A 109 3.83 -6.35 -20.14
C SER A 109 4.06 -7.23 -18.91
N TYR A 110 4.24 -8.53 -19.14
CA TYR A 110 4.58 -9.48 -18.08
C TYR A 110 5.84 -9.04 -17.30
N ASP A 111 6.89 -8.61 -18.01
CA ASP A 111 8.15 -8.17 -17.40
C ASP A 111 7.99 -6.92 -16.55
N LEU A 112 7.17 -5.95 -16.98
CA LEU A 112 6.89 -4.76 -16.19
C LEU A 112 6.11 -5.12 -14.92
N GLN A 113 5.13 -6.02 -15.02
CA GLN A 113 4.40 -6.48 -13.85
C GLN A 113 5.32 -7.22 -12.86
N GLN A 114 6.20 -8.10 -13.34
CA GLN A 114 7.20 -8.79 -12.50
C GLN A 114 8.11 -7.78 -11.79
N LYS A 115 8.62 -6.78 -12.51
CA LYS A 115 9.42 -5.71 -11.91
C LYS A 115 8.62 -4.96 -10.84
N LEU A 116 7.39 -4.56 -11.15
CA LEU A 116 6.53 -3.86 -10.20
C LEU A 116 6.29 -4.69 -8.93
N ILE A 117 5.99 -5.99 -9.06
CA ILE A 117 5.81 -6.91 -7.94
C ILE A 117 7.07 -6.95 -7.07
N TYR A 118 8.21 -7.24 -7.69
CA TYR A 118 9.49 -7.36 -7.00
C TYR A 118 9.84 -6.09 -6.23
N GLU A 119 9.79 -4.93 -6.89
CA GLU A 119 10.19 -3.64 -6.31
C GLU A 119 9.21 -3.19 -5.22
N SER A 120 7.91 -3.52 -5.35
CA SER A 120 6.91 -3.23 -4.31
C SER A 120 7.17 -4.06 -3.04
N ILE A 121 7.52 -5.33 -3.20
CA ILE A 121 7.83 -6.23 -2.08
C ILE A 121 9.15 -5.81 -1.41
N GLU A 122 10.20 -5.57 -2.20
CA GLU A 122 11.51 -5.16 -1.69
C GLU A 122 11.40 -3.83 -0.94
N SER A 123 10.88 -2.78 -1.57
CA SER A 123 10.78 -1.46 -0.94
C SER A 123 9.93 -1.49 0.35
N PHE A 124 8.76 -2.14 0.35
CA PHE A 124 7.94 -2.18 1.55
C PHE A 124 8.60 -2.99 2.68
N SER A 125 9.39 -4.02 2.35
CA SER A 125 10.19 -4.72 3.35
C SER A 125 11.22 -3.80 4.04
N LEU A 126 11.86 -2.92 3.26
CA LEU A 126 12.92 -2.02 3.72
C LEU A 126 12.39 -0.80 4.47
N GLU A 127 11.16 -0.36 4.20
CA GLU A 127 10.57 0.86 4.77
C GLU A 127 10.66 0.93 6.31
N LYS A 128 11.22 2.04 6.81
CA LYS A 128 11.44 2.30 8.24
C LYS A 128 10.51 3.36 8.83
N ASP A 129 9.95 4.22 7.99
CA ASP A 129 9.02 5.25 8.41
C ASP A 129 7.58 4.76 8.31
N MET A 130 7.07 4.24 9.42
CA MET A 130 5.69 3.73 9.52
C MET A 130 4.78 4.72 10.25
N ARG A 131 5.10 6.02 10.25
CA ARG A 131 4.23 7.06 10.80
C ARG A 131 2.89 7.07 10.06
N GLY A 132 1.81 7.28 10.81
CA GLY A 132 0.46 7.39 10.24
C GLY A 132 0.17 8.82 9.75
N TYR A 133 -0.34 9.66 10.64
CA TYR A 133 -0.54 11.10 10.40
C TYR A 133 0.63 11.91 10.96
N VAL A 134 1.13 12.87 10.17
CA VAL A 134 2.12 13.85 10.58
C VAL A 134 1.44 15.20 10.73
N GLU A 135 1.52 15.77 11.93
CA GLU A 135 0.86 17.04 12.24
C GLU A 135 1.24 18.14 11.23
N HIS A 136 0.23 18.87 10.75
CA HIS A 136 0.32 19.91 9.70
C HIS A 136 0.78 19.45 8.31
N LYS A 137 1.18 18.18 8.13
CA LYS A 137 1.68 17.66 6.84
C LYS A 137 0.79 16.58 6.23
N GLY A 138 -0.14 16.00 7.00
CA GLY A 138 -1.08 15.01 6.50
C GLY A 138 -0.58 13.56 6.64
N TRP A 139 -1.07 12.68 5.76
CA TRP A 139 -0.85 11.24 5.88
C TRP A 139 0.50 10.80 5.31
N ALA A 140 1.38 10.26 6.15
CA ALA A 140 2.56 9.53 5.68
C ALA A 140 2.16 8.09 5.32
N HIS A 141 1.50 7.39 6.24
CA HIS A 141 0.72 6.17 5.98
C HIS A 141 1.43 5.05 5.19
N ALA A 142 2.73 4.85 5.36
CA ALA A 142 3.46 3.81 4.62
C ALA A 142 2.88 2.41 4.81
N GLY A 143 2.49 2.06 6.05
CA GLY A 143 1.82 0.79 6.34
C GLY A 143 0.48 0.62 5.60
N ALA A 144 -0.27 1.72 5.45
CA ALA A 144 -1.58 1.73 4.80
C ALA A 144 -1.46 1.69 3.27
N HIS A 145 -0.57 2.51 2.69
CA HIS A 145 -0.39 2.62 1.25
C HIS A 145 0.36 1.39 0.70
N GLY A 146 1.32 0.85 1.45
CA GLY A 146 1.98 -0.42 1.13
C GLY A 146 1.00 -1.59 1.12
N ALA A 147 0.05 -1.63 2.07
CA ALA A 147 -1.01 -2.64 2.08
C ALA A 147 -1.92 -2.55 0.84
N ASP A 148 -2.30 -1.34 0.43
CA ASP A 148 -3.10 -1.13 -0.76
C ASP A 148 -2.36 -1.55 -2.04
N LEU A 149 -1.06 -1.25 -2.13
CA LEU A 149 -0.22 -1.72 -3.22
C LEU A 149 -0.12 -3.24 -3.23
N PHE A 150 0.07 -3.87 -2.07
CA PHE A 150 0.05 -5.33 -1.93
C PHE A 150 -1.27 -5.95 -2.41
N LEU A 151 -2.40 -5.37 -2.03
CA LEU A 151 -3.72 -5.81 -2.51
C LEU A 151 -3.84 -5.70 -4.04
N ALA A 152 -3.27 -4.65 -4.63
CA ALA A 152 -3.32 -4.43 -6.07
C ALA A 152 -2.41 -5.42 -6.82
N ILE A 153 -1.15 -5.57 -6.41
CA ILE A 153 -0.20 -6.47 -7.10
C ILE A 153 -0.55 -7.95 -6.92
N SER A 154 -1.23 -8.33 -5.82
CA SER A 154 -1.66 -9.73 -5.61
C SER A 154 -2.66 -10.23 -6.66
N LYS A 155 -3.21 -9.33 -7.48
CA LYS A 155 -4.18 -9.62 -8.55
C LYS A 155 -3.56 -9.62 -9.94
N LEU A 156 -2.29 -9.25 -10.08
CA LEU A 156 -1.60 -9.28 -11.36
C LEU A 156 -1.41 -10.73 -11.84
N GLU A 157 -1.52 -10.96 -13.14
CA GLU A 157 -1.42 -12.31 -13.72
C GLU A 157 -0.04 -12.94 -13.50
N SER A 158 0.98 -12.09 -13.42
CA SER A 158 2.38 -12.46 -13.22
C SER A 158 2.71 -12.84 -11.77
N ILE A 159 1.86 -12.54 -10.77
CA ILE A 159 2.15 -12.87 -9.36
C ILE A 159 2.39 -14.37 -9.19
N ILE A 160 3.37 -14.78 -8.39
CA ILE A 160 3.63 -16.20 -8.07
C ILE A 160 3.50 -16.50 -6.58
N VAL A 161 3.47 -17.79 -6.23
CA VAL A 161 3.23 -18.25 -4.85
C VAL A 161 4.30 -17.74 -3.88
N SER A 162 5.57 -17.64 -4.30
CA SER A 162 6.63 -17.09 -3.45
C SER A 162 6.37 -15.64 -3.07
N ASP A 163 5.91 -14.81 -4.02
CA ASP A 163 5.65 -13.39 -3.81
C ASP A 163 4.54 -13.23 -2.77
N LEU A 164 3.46 -14.00 -2.90
CA LEU A 164 2.34 -13.99 -1.95
C LEU A 164 2.81 -14.32 -0.53
N PHE A 165 3.67 -15.32 -0.34
CA PHE A 165 4.21 -15.63 0.99
C PHE A 165 5.18 -14.55 1.50
N GLN A 166 6.02 -13.97 0.64
CA GLN A 166 6.87 -12.84 1.05
C GLN A 166 6.04 -11.65 1.52
N MET A 167 4.96 -11.33 0.82
CA MET A 167 4.02 -10.27 1.22
C MET A 167 3.39 -10.55 2.59
N LEU A 168 2.96 -11.80 2.84
CA LEU A 168 2.45 -12.23 4.14
C LEU A 168 3.50 -12.07 5.24
N ASP A 169 4.73 -12.50 5.01
CA ASP A 169 5.83 -12.41 5.98
C ASP A 169 6.22 -10.96 6.28
N ILE A 170 6.18 -10.08 5.28
CA ILE A 170 6.41 -8.64 5.46
C ILE A 170 5.31 -8.04 6.32
N VAL A 171 4.03 -8.32 6.05
CA VAL A 171 2.91 -7.83 6.89
C VAL A 171 3.08 -8.28 8.33
N TYR A 172 3.42 -9.55 8.57
CA TYR A 172 3.72 -10.05 9.92
C TYR A 172 4.88 -9.26 10.55
N ALA A 173 5.98 -9.05 9.83
CA ALA A 173 7.13 -8.31 10.34
C ALA A 173 6.77 -6.86 10.71
N LYS A 174 6.00 -6.16 9.88
CA LYS A 174 5.55 -4.79 10.18
C LYS A 174 4.67 -4.75 11.43
N LEU A 175 3.71 -5.66 11.56
CA LEU A 175 2.80 -5.72 12.70
C LEU A 175 3.51 -6.08 14.02
N CYS A 176 4.43 -7.04 13.96
CA CYS A 176 4.93 -7.72 15.16
C CYS A 176 6.37 -7.36 15.55
N LYS A 177 7.17 -6.79 14.65
CA LYS A 177 8.61 -6.52 14.89
C LYS A 177 8.99 -5.04 14.91
N GLU A 178 8.13 -4.17 14.39
CA GLU A 178 8.37 -2.73 14.36
C GLU A 178 7.75 -2.04 15.58
N GLN A 179 8.30 -0.87 15.98
CA GLN A 179 7.87 -0.15 17.19
C GLN A 179 6.73 0.87 16.94
N PHE A 180 6.01 0.73 15.83
CA PHE A 180 4.92 1.64 15.45
C PHE A 180 3.56 1.06 15.83
N THR A 181 2.66 1.92 16.29
CA THR A 181 1.26 1.54 16.53
C THR A 181 0.45 1.78 15.27
N PHE A 182 -0.35 0.78 14.87
CA PHE A 182 -1.27 0.88 13.73
C PHE A 182 -2.70 1.08 14.23
N ASN A 183 -3.11 2.33 14.36
CA ASN A 183 -4.41 2.73 14.90
C ASN A 183 -5.17 3.74 14.04
N LEU A 184 -4.65 4.07 12.85
CA LEU A 184 -5.25 5.02 11.90
C LEU A 184 -5.81 4.29 10.65
N GLY A 185 -6.05 2.99 10.78
CA GLY A 185 -6.67 2.13 9.77
C GLY A 185 -5.68 1.31 8.94
N GLU A 186 -4.38 1.38 9.24
CA GLU A 186 -3.35 0.58 8.58
C GLU A 186 -3.57 -0.92 8.83
N ASP A 187 -3.92 -1.29 10.07
CA ASP A 187 -4.29 -2.64 10.49
C ASP A 187 -5.39 -3.27 9.61
N LYS A 188 -6.47 -2.51 9.37
CA LYS A 188 -7.61 -2.94 8.56
C LYS A 188 -7.24 -3.04 7.08
N ARG A 189 -6.44 -2.11 6.55
CA ARG A 189 -5.96 -2.14 5.16
C ARG A 189 -5.01 -3.31 4.93
N MET A 190 -4.10 -3.58 5.87
CA MET A 190 -3.26 -4.78 5.87
C MET A 190 -4.11 -6.05 5.93
N ALA A 191 -5.11 -6.13 6.82
CA ALA A 191 -6.00 -7.28 6.92
C ALA A 191 -6.79 -7.50 5.62
N ARG A 192 -7.23 -6.43 4.96
CA ARG A 192 -7.89 -6.50 3.65
C ARG A 192 -6.95 -7.08 2.60
N ALA A 193 -5.71 -6.56 2.50
CA ALA A 193 -4.70 -7.05 1.57
C ALA A 193 -4.40 -8.53 1.79
N VAL A 194 -4.15 -8.93 3.03
CA VAL A 194 -3.93 -10.32 3.42
C VAL A 194 -5.14 -11.19 3.07
N SER A 195 -6.37 -10.74 3.32
CA SER A 195 -7.56 -11.51 2.97
C SER A 195 -7.63 -11.84 1.48
N GLU A 196 -7.22 -10.91 0.61
CA GLU A 196 -7.18 -11.16 -0.84
C GLU A 196 -6.04 -12.11 -1.24
N ILE A 197 -4.88 -12.00 -0.58
CA ILE A 197 -3.77 -12.95 -0.76
C ILE A 197 -4.20 -14.37 -0.37
N LEU A 198 -4.83 -14.53 0.80
CA LEU A 198 -5.24 -15.83 1.33
C LEU A 198 -6.31 -16.53 0.48
N LYS A 199 -7.15 -15.77 -0.23
CA LYS A 199 -8.14 -16.31 -1.18
C LYS A 199 -7.52 -16.86 -2.47
N HIS A 200 -6.22 -16.65 -2.69
CA HIS A 200 -5.58 -17.11 -3.90
C HIS A 200 -5.53 -18.64 -3.95
N LYS A 201 -6.20 -19.24 -4.94
CA LYS A 201 -6.33 -20.70 -5.13
C LYS A 201 -5.01 -21.49 -5.22
N ARG A 202 -3.89 -20.81 -5.43
CA ARG A 202 -2.55 -21.41 -5.53
C ARG A 202 -1.90 -21.60 -4.16
N LEU A 203 -2.42 -20.97 -3.11
CA LEU A 203 -1.90 -21.11 -1.76
C LEU A 203 -2.38 -22.42 -1.12
N ASN A 204 -1.45 -23.13 -0.52
CA ASN A 204 -1.74 -24.35 0.20
C ASN A 204 -2.34 -24.02 1.57
N ARG A 205 -3.49 -24.62 1.88
CA ARG A 205 -4.22 -24.40 3.14
C ARG A 205 -3.36 -24.60 4.39
N LYS A 206 -2.57 -25.69 4.44
CA LYS A 206 -1.66 -25.96 5.57
C LYS A 206 -0.65 -24.83 5.76
N LYS A 207 -0.09 -24.29 4.67
CA LYS A 207 0.84 -23.16 4.75
C LYS A 207 0.16 -21.88 5.25
N ILE A 208 -1.07 -21.61 4.82
CA ILE A 208 -1.88 -20.48 5.32
C ILE A 208 -2.08 -20.61 6.83
N THR A 209 -2.59 -21.76 7.28
CA THR A 209 -2.81 -22.02 8.71
C THR A 209 -1.51 -21.93 9.50
N THR A 210 -0.38 -22.45 8.98
CA THR A 210 0.94 -22.28 9.60
C THR A 210 1.33 -20.81 9.73
N TRP A 211 1.16 -20.01 8.68
CA TRP A 211 1.49 -18.59 8.72
C TRP A 211 0.62 -17.83 9.73
N ILE A 212 -0.69 -18.05 9.75
CA ILE A 212 -1.59 -17.40 10.72
C ILE A 212 -1.21 -17.79 12.16
N ASN A 213 -0.83 -19.05 12.41
CA ASN A 213 -0.39 -19.50 13.73
C ASN A 213 0.89 -18.81 14.25
N THR A 214 1.66 -18.12 13.40
CA THR A 214 2.83 -17.35 13.86
C THR A 214 2.42 -16.24 14.84
N PHE A 215 1.25 -15.65 14.67
CA PHE A 215 0.72 -14.61 15.57
C PHE A 215 0.44 -15.12 17.00
N ARG A 216 0.41 -16.43 17.25
CA ARG A 216 0.30 -16.97 18.63
C ARG A 216 1.52 -16.66 19.49
N ARG A 217 2.67 -16.40 18.88
CA ARG A 217 3.95 -16.20 19.57
C ARG A 217 4.59 -14.91 19.09
N ILE A 218 4.27 -13.82 19.79
CA ILE A 218 4.89 -12.52 19.59
C ILE A 218 5.95 -12.37 20.66
N ASP A 219 7.20 -12.53 20.24
CA ASP A 219 8.37 -12.31 21.09
C ASP A 219 8.62 -10.82 21.29
N GLY A 220 9.13 -10.43 22.46
CA GLY A 220 9.42 -9.04 22.78
C GLY A 220 9.48 -8.80 24.28
N HIS A 221 9.80 -7.58 24.69
CA HIS A 221 9.83 -7.18 26.10
C HIS A 221 9.33 -5.74 26.23
N GLY A 222 8.68 -5.43 27.36
CA GLY A 222 8.23 -4.06 27.65
C GLY A 222 7.22 -3.53 26.63
N ILE A 223 7.31 -2.23 26.32
CA ILE A 223 6.31 -1.53 25.50
C ILE A 223 6.24 -2.04 24.05
N SER A 224 7.36 -2.49 23.46
CA SER A 224 7.35 -3.01 22.09
C SER A 224 6.51 -4.28 21.97
N MET A 225 6.56 -5.17 22.96
CA MET A 225 5.71 -6.36 23.02
C MET A 225 4.23 -5.99 23.10
N VAL A 226 3.88 -4.98 23.92
CA VAL A 226 2.50 -4.50 24.06
C VAL A 226 1.98 -3.92 22.74
N ILE A 227 2.79 -3.11 22.06
CA ILE A 227 2.46 -2.55 20.74
C ILE A 227 2.25 -3.67 19.72
N SER A 228 3.20 -4.60 19.59
CA SER A 228 3.12 -5.72 18.64
C SER A 228 1.88 -6.59 18.88
N LYS A 229 1.57 -6.91 20.14
CA LYS A 229 0.35 -7.64 20.49
C LYS A 229 -0.90 -6.87 20.14
N SER A 230 -0.94 -5.57 20.42
CA SER A 230 -2.09 -4.72 20.07
C SER A 230 -2.31 -4.66 18.54
N ASN A 231 -1.24 -4.45 17.77
CA ASN A 231 -1.28 -4.45 16.31
C ASN A 231 -1.78 -5.79 15.76
N ALA A 232 -1.17 -6.90 16.22
CA ALA A 232 -1.57 -8.24 15.82
C ALA A 232 -3.04 -8.52 16.14
N ARG A 233 -3.49 -8.14 17.33
CA ARG A 233 -4.87 -8.32 17.78
C ARG A 233 -5.87 -7.60 16.88
N ASN A 234 -5.60 -6.33 16.61
CA ASN A 234 -6.47 -5.52 15.74
C ASN A 234 -6.48 -6.09 14.32
N PHE A 235 -5.32 -6.50 13.81
CA PHE A 235 -5.18 -7.13 12.51
C PHE A 235 -5.94 -8.46 12.39
N VAL A 236 -5.76 -9.42 13.32
CA VAL A 236 -6.46 -10.72 13.24
C VAL A 236 -7.97 -10.57 13.43
N THR A 237 -8.39 -9.59 14.23
CA THR A 237 -9.82 -9.24 14.37
C THR A 237 -10.38 -8.70 13.05
N ALA A 238 -9.66 -7.80 12.38
CA ALA A 238 -10.08 -7.31 11.07
C ALA A 238 -10.05 -8.42 10.00
N LEU A 239 -9.06 -9.31 10.06
CA LEU A 239 -8.92 -10.43 9.14
C LEU A 239 -10.10 -11.41 9.24
N SER A 240 -10.56 -11.72 10.47
CA SER A 240 -11.73 -12.60 10.66
C SER A 240 -13.00 -12.01 10.01
N VAL A 241 -13.16 -10.69 10.06
CA VAL A 241 -14.27 -9.99 9.37
C VAL A 241 -14.17 -10.12 7.86
N TYR A 242 -12.99 -9.94 7.27
CA TYR A 242 -12.79 -10.08 5.83
C TYR A 242 -12.88 -11.55 5.34
N MET A 243 -12.61 -12.50 6.24
CA MET A 243 -12.64 -13.94 5.99
C MET A 243 -13.92 -14.60 6.55
N LYS A 244 -14.99 -13.85 6.81
CA LYS A 244 -16.25 -14.32 7.44
C LYS A 244 -16.93 -15.54 6.80
N HIS A 245 -16.57 -15.90 5.57
CA HIS A 245 -17.10 -17.07 4.85
C HIS A 245 -16.19 -18.29 4.94
N ASP A 246 -15.07 -18.18 5.64
CA ASP A 246 -14.07 -19.21 5.84
C ASP A 246 -13.95 -19.52 7.34
N GLN A 247 -14.83 -20.41 7.82
CA GLN A 247 -15.02 -20.65 9.26
C GLN A 247 -13.73 -21.10 9.96
N GLU A 248 -12.91 -21.94 9.33
CA GLU A 248 -11.64 -22.39 9.92
C GLU A 248 -10.67 -21.21 10.13
N ILE A 249 -10.62 -20.23 9.21
CA ILE A 249 -9.78 -19.03 9.38
C ILE A 249 -10.36 -18.12 10.45
N VAL A 250 -11.68 -17.98 10.52
CA VAL A 250 -12.37 -17.20 11.56
C VAL A 250 -12.08 -17.76 12.95
N ASP A 251 -12.26 -19.07 13.14
CA ASP A 251 -12.01 -19.75 14.41
C ASP A 251 -10.55 -19.61 14.82
N LEU A 252 -9.62 -19.80 13.87
CA LEU A 252 -8.20 -19.62 14.11
C LEU A 252 -7.84 -18.19 14.55
N CYS A 253 -8.45 -17.17 13.92
CA CYS A 253 -8.25 -15.77 14.32
C CYS A 253 -8.79 -15.51 15.74
N HIS A 254 -9.93 -16.09 16.12
CA HIS A 254 -10.48 -15.97 17.47
C HIS A 254 -9.56 -16.63 18.51
N GLU A 255 -9.08 -17.85 18.25
CA GLU A 255 -8.15 -18.53 19.14
C GLU A 255 -6.83 -17.75 19.34
N ILE A 256 -6.31 -17.13 18.28
CA ILE A 256 -5.13 -16.27 18.37
C ILE A 256 -5.41 -15.04 19.22
N ASN A 257 -6.57 -14.41 19.03
CA ASN A 257 -6.96 -13.23 19.80
C ASN A 257 -7.02 -13.53 21.30
N GLU A 258 -7.57 -14.68 21.71
CA GLU A 258 -7.57 -15.12 23.11
C GLU A 258 -6.15 -15.28 23.69
N VAL A 259 -5.24 -15.90 22.94
CA VAL A 259 -3.83 -16.06 23.36
C VAL A 259 -3.14 -14.70 23.53
N LEU A 260 -3.42 -13.74 22.65
CA LEU A 260 -2.83 -12.41 22.69
C LEU A 260 -3.34 -11.54 23.85
N VAL A 261 -4.53 -11.83 24.39
CA VAL A 261 -5.10 -11.12 25.56
C VAL A 261 -4.56 -11.66 26.88
N LEU A 262 -4.27 -12.96 26.96
CA LEU A 262 -3.94 -13.66 28.21
C LEU A 262 -2.46 -13.59 28.63
N GLY A 263 -1.56 -13.19 27.72
CA GLY A 263 -0.13 -13.04 28.02
C GLY A 263 0.35 -11.62 27.84
#